data_AF-A0A0F9Q029-F1
#
_entry.id   AF-A0A0F9Q029-F1
#
_cell.length_a   1.000
_cell.length_b   1.000
_cell.length_c   1.000
_cell.angle_alpha   90.00
_cell.angle_beta   90.00
_cell.angle_gamma   90.00
#
_symmetry.space_group_name_H-M   'P 1'
#
loop_
_entity.id
_entity.type
_entity.pdbx_description
1 polymer ?
#
loop_
_entity_poly.entity_id
_entity_poly.type
_entity_poly.pdbx_seq_one_letter_code
_entity_poly.pdbx_strand_id
1 'polypeptide(L)'
;MKKDVTEQRTFCDFCAADEGAYEQCLVCGKDVCRVHNLTLTVSLDRRDHTFTASLCPEHAQVLKPLLMGLKAAQGTWASTGHNPEFNETQLGRILHWLENAAAIAGGV
;
A
#
# COMPACT_ATOMS: atom_id res chain seq x y z
N MET A 1 -33.67 -17.25 -20.53
CA MET A 1 -32.36 -16.61 -20.33
C MET A 1 -32.04 -16.67 -18.84
N LYS A 2 -31.12 -17.56 -18.43
CA LYS A 2 -30.61 -17.56 -17.06
C LYS A 2 -29.61 -16.41 -16.96
N LYS A 3 -29.82 -15.49 -16.02
CA LYS A 3 -28.81 -14.49 -15.69
C LYS A 3 -27.73 -15.25 -14.92
N ASP A 4 -26.61 -15.50 -15.57
CA ASP A 4 -25.41 -15.98 -14.88
C ASP A 4 -25.00 -14.87 -13.90
N VAL A 5 -25.30 -15.08 -12.62
CA VAL A 5 -24.68 -14.30 -11.56
C VAL A 5 -23.28 -14.87 -11.42
N THR A 6 -22.32 -14.30 -12.15
CA THR A 6 -20.91 -14.52 -11.85
C THR A 6 -20.63 -13.81 -10.54
N GLU A 7 -20.80 -14.51 -9.42
CA GLU A 7 -20.14 -14.14 -8.18
C GLU A 7 -18.64 -14.09 -8.49
N GLN A 8 -18.09 -12.87 -8.61
CA GLN A 8 -16.65 -12.67 -8.56
C GLN A 8 -16.21 -13.04 -7.14
N ARG A 9 -16.01 -14.34 -6.90
CA ARG A 9 -15.29 -14.81 -5.72
C ARG A 9 -13.85 -14.35 -5.94
N THR A 10 -13.51 -13.22 -5.33
CA THR A 10 -12.13 -12.78 -5.23
C THR A 10 -11.43 -13.75 -4.29
N PHE A 11 -10.35 -14.36 -4.75
CA PHE A 11 -9.51 -15.24 -3.95
C PHE A 11 -8.20 -14.52 -3.70
N CYS A 12 -7.54 -14.83 -2.58
CA CYS A 12 -6.19 -14.34 -2.40
C CYS A 12 -5.26 -14.95 -3.46
N ASP A 13 -4.59 -14.12 -4.25
CA ASP A 13 -3.67 -14.56 -5.30
C ASP A 13 -2.43 -15.31 -4.77
N PHE A 14 -2.24 -15.35 -3.44
CA PHE A 14 -1.09 -15.97 -2.79
C PHE A 14 -1.40 -17.28 -2.08
N CYS A 15 -2.59 -17.42 -1.49
CA CYS A 15 -2.96 -18.64 -0.76
C CYS A 15 -4.23 -19.32 -1.28
N ALA A 16 -4.93 -18.73 -2.26
CA ALA A 16 -6.21 -19.19 -2.79
C ALA A 16 -7.28 -19.48 -1.72
N ALA A 17 -7.08 -18.99 -0.49
CA ALA A 17 -8.02 -19.18 0.61
C ALA A 17 -9.20 -18.24 0.42
N ASP A 18 -10.40 -18.77 0.67
CA ASP A 18 -11.63 -17.98 0.69
C ASP A 18 -11.85 -17.35 2.09
N GLU A 19 -11.21 -16.21 2.36
CA GLU A 19 -11.31 -15.51 3.66
C GLU A 19 -12.45 -14.48 3.72
N GLY A 20 -13.23 -14.30 2.65
CA GLY A 20 -14.41 -13.43 2.61
C GLY A 20 -14.16 -11.93 2.73
N ALA A 21 -12.91 -11.49 2.93
CA ALA A 21 -12.50 -10.08 2.90
C ALA A 21 -11.10 -9.95 2.31
N TYR A 22 -10.99 -9.20 1.20
CA TYR A 22 -9.75 -8.96 0.49
C TYR A 22 -9.57 -7.47 0.24
N GLU A 23 -8.32 -7.05 0.22
CA GLU A 23 -7.93 -5.73 -0.25
C GLU A 23 -7.15 -5.90 -1.56
N GLN A 24 -7.20 -4.90 -2.43
CA GLN A 24 -6.41 -4.93 -3.65
C GLN A 24 -5.04 -4.31 -3.40
N CYS A 25 -3.99 -4.99 -3.89
CA CYS A 25 -2.67 -4.38 -3.91
C CYS A 25 -2.69 -3.16 -4.81
N LEU A 26 -2.36 -1.99 -4.25
CA LEU A 26 -2.34 -0.72 -4.98
C LEU A 26 -1.43 -0.72 -6.22
N VAL A 27 -0.41 -1.58 -6.25
CA VAL A 27 0.61 -1.60 -7.31
C VAL A 27 0.22 -2.53 -8.46
N CYS A 28 -0.20 -3.77 -8.17
CA CYS A 28 -0.45 -4.79 -9.20
C CYS A 28 -1.91 -5.24 -9.30
N GLY A 29 -2.80 -4.70 -8.47
CA GLY A 29 -4.22 -5.04 -8.46
C GLY A 29 -4.56 -6.44 -7.95
N LYS A 30 -3.55 -7.27 -7.62
CA LYS A 30 -3.76 -8.60 -7.02
C LYS A 30 -4.60 -8.52 -5.75
N ASP A 31 -5.54 -9.43 -5.58
CA ASP A 31 -6.37 -9.55 -4.39
C ASP A 31 -5.55 -10.22 -3.28
N VAL A 32 -5.46 -9.56 -2.12
CA VAL A 32 -4.71 -10.04 -0.97
C VAL A 32 -5.62 -10.23 0.24
N CYS A 33 -5.56 -11.42 0.86
CA CYS A 33 -6.23 -11.64 2.14
C CYS A 33 -5.53 -10.89 3.26
N ARG A 34 -6.17 -10.83 4.43
CA ARG A 34 -5.64 -10.12 5.61
C ARG A 34 -4.26 -10.61 6.06
N VAL A 35 -3.93 -11.88 5.81
CA VAL A 35 -2.63 -12.47 6.15
C VAL A 35 -1.51 -11.97 5.22
N HIS A 36 -1.81 -11.78 3.93
CA HIS A 36 -0.83 -11.36 2.92
C HIS A 36 -0.86 -9.85 2.62
N ASN A 37 -1.84 -9.13 3.18
CA ASN A 37 -1.96 -7.69 3.07
C ASN A 37 -1.01 -6.99 4.04
N LEU A 38 -0.14 -6.13 3.51
CA LEU A 38 0.54 -5.12 4.29
C LEU A 38 -0.08 -3.75 4.06
N THR A 39 -0.60 -3.17 5.15
CA THR A 39 -1.18 -1.83 5.13
C THR A 39 -0.10 -0.78 5.39
N LEU A 40 0.10 0.11 4.41
CA LEU A 40 0.88 1.32 4.56
C LEU A 40 -0.05 2.47 4.94
N THR A 41 0.24 3.14 6.06
CA THR A 41 -0.46 4.37 6.45
C THR A 41 0.54 5.51 6.60
N VAL A 42 0.32 6.60 5.86
CA VAL A 42 1.11 7.83 5.92
C VAL A 42 0.23 8.94 6.46
N SER A 43 0.56 9.46 7.64
CA SER A 43 -0.12 10.62 8.23
C SER A 43 0.51 11.91 7.72
N LEU A 44 -0.25 12.71 6.98
CA LEU A 44 0.17 14.02 6.47
C LEU A 44 0.07 15.11 7.53
N ASP A 45 -0.97 15.04 8.37
CA ASP A 45 -1.14 15.95 9.51
C ASP A 45 -1.65 15.27 10.80
N ARG A 46 -1.75 16.05 11.89
CA ARG A 46 -2.32 15.61 13.18
C ARG A 46 -3.85 15.53 13.18
N ARG A 47 -4.53 15.90 12.08
CA ARG A 47 -5.99 16.12 12.01
C ARG A 47 -6.69 15.16 11.04
N ASP A 48 -6.21 13.92 10.93
CA ASP A 48 -6.79 12.82 10.14
C ASP A 48 -6.52 12.80 8.62
N HIS A 49 -5.64 13.64 8.07
CA HIS A 49 -5.20 13.42 6.69
C HIS A 49 -4.22 12.26 6.62
N THR A 50 -4.75 11.06 6.38
CA THR A 50 -3.97 9.83 6.22
C THR A 50 -4.14 9.28 4.82
N PHE A 51 -3.03 8.87 4.22
CA PHE A 51 -3.03 8.03 3.03
C PHE A 51 -2.86 6.59 3.49
N THR A 52 -3.80 5.72 3.13
CA THR A 52 -3.74 4.29 3.43
C THR A 52 -3.74 3.49 2.13
N ALA A 53 -2.82 2.54 2.03
CA ALA A 53 -2.68 1.67 0.87
C ALA A 53 -2.43 0.22 1.29
N SER A 54 -3.00 -0.71 0.53
CA SER A 54 -2.75 -2.14 0.68
C SER A 54 -1.69 -2.62 -0.32
N LEU A 55 -0.73 -3.43 0.17
CA LEU A 55 0.37 -3.96 -0.63
C LEU A 55 0.47 -5.47 -0.45
N CYS A 56 0.76 -6.17 -1.56
CA CYS A 56 1.10 -7.58 -1.50
C CYS A 56 2.53 -7.80 -0.97
N PRO A 57 2.89 -9.04 -0.56
CA PRO A 57 4.21 -9.31 0.03
C PRO A 57 5.38 -8.93 -0.87
N GLU A 58 5.25 -9.14 -2.18
CA GLU A 58 6.27 -8.83 -3.19
C GLU A 58 6.59 -7.33 -3.19
N HIS A 59 5.58 -6.47 -3.37
CA HIS A 59 5.78 -5.02 -3.41
C HIS A 59 6.14 -4.42 -2.05
N ALA A 60 5.63 -5.00 -0.96
CA ALA A 60 5.99 -4.57 0.38
C ALA A 60 7.47 -4.81 0.70
N GLN A 61 8.06 -5.92 0.22
CA GLN A 61 9.49 -6.18 0.40
C GLN A 61 10.36 -5.15 -0.32
N VAL A 62 9.95 -4.72 -1.52
CA VAL A 62 10.69 -3.70 -2.27
C VAL A 62 10.55 -2.32 -1.63
N LEU A 63 9.40 -2.01 -1.02
CA LEU A 63 9.17 -0.75 -0.33
C LEU A 63 9.87 -0.68 1.04
N LYS A 64 10.20 -1.83 1.64
CA LYS A 64 10.77 -1.93 3.00
C LYS A 64 12.03 -1.06 3.21
N PRO A 65 13.05 -1.03 2.33
CA PRO A 65 14.23 -0.17 2.52
C PRO A 65 13.87 1.32 2.52
N LEU A 66 12.95 1.75 1.65
CA LEU A 66 12.46 3.13 1.60
C LEU A 66 11.77 3.49 2.93
N LEU A 67 10.84 2.65 3.41
CA LEU A 67 10.14 2.87 4.68
C LEU A 67 11.09 2.87 5.88
N MET A 68 12.11 2.00 5.89
CA MET A 68 13.12 1.99 6.93
C MET A 68 13.95 3.27 6.94
N GLY A 69 14.32 3.80 5.77
CA GLY A 69 14.99 5.10 5.64
C GLY A 69 14.13 6.25 6.16
N LEU A 70 12.84 6.25 5.82
CA LEU A 70 11.89 7.27 6.29
C LEU A 70 11.65 7.19 7.81
N LYS A 71 11.58 5.99 8.38
CA LYS A 71 11.43 5.78 9.83
C LYS A 71 12.68 6.21 10.60
N ALA A 72 13.87 5.93 10.08
CA ALA A 72 15.12 6.42 10.66
C ALA A 72 15.18 7.95 10.65
N ALA A 73 14.75 8.57 9.55
CA ALA A 73 14.58 10.01 9.50
C ALA A 73 13.56 10.48 10.55
N GLN A 74 12.37 9.87 10.66
CA GLN A 74 11.33 10.21 11.65
C GLN A 74 11.87 10.28 13.09
N GLY A 75 12.79 9.38 13.47
CA GLY A 75 13.46 9.39 14.78
C GLY A 75 14.27 10.67 15.06
N THR A 76 14.84 11.29 14.03
CA THR A 76 15.49 12.62 14.14
C THR A 76 14.51 13.80 14.16
N TRP A 77 13.23 13.62 13.80
CA TRP A 77 12.22 14.70 13.74
C TRP A 77 11.27 14.74 14.94
N ALA A 78 11.11 13.61 15.66
CA ALA A 78 10.31 13.59 16.89
C ALA A 78 10.79 14.63 17.92
N SER A 79 12.06 15.05 17.83
CA SER A 79 12.66 16.12 18.63
C SER A 79 12.39 17.55 18.12
N THR A 80 11.96 17.74 16.86
CA THR A 80 11.81 19.08 16.22
C THR A 80 10.36 19.51 15.98
N GLY A 81 9.37 18.65 16.25
CA GLY A 81 7.95 18.96 16.04
C GLY A 81 7.43 18.62 14.64
N HIS A 82 6.11 18.80 14.44
CA HIS A 82 5.38 18.40 13.22
C HIS A 82 5.74 19.28 12.00
N ASN A 83 6.13 18.68 10.87
CA ASN A 83 6.48 19.39 9.62
C ASN A 83 5.63 18.88 8.43
N PRO A 84 4.54 19.56 8.06
CA PRO A 84 3.64 19.16 6.96
C PRO A 84 4.35 19.09 5.59
N GLU A 85 5.20 20.07 5.26
CA GLU A 85 5.90 20.13 3.97
C GLU A 85 6.84 18.93 3.77
N PHE A 86 7.48 18.48 4.85
CA PHE A 86 8.29 17.26 4.82
C PHE A 86 7.43 16.01 4.59
N ASN A 87 6.30 15.89 5.30
CA ASN A 87 5.38 14.76 5.14
C ASN A 87 4.83 14.69 3.71
N GLU A 88 4.42 15.83 3.13
CA GLU A 88 3.99 15.93 1.74
C GLU A 88 5.11 15.53 0.77
N THR A 89 6.35 15.96 1.03
CA THR A 89 7.51 15.57 0.22
C THR A 89 7.76 14.06 0.28
N GLN A 90 7.67 13.44 1.47
CA GLN A 90 7.86 11.99 1.60
C GLN A 90 6.68 11.21 1.01
N LEU A 91 5.44 11.70 1.16
CA LEU A 91 4.29 11.11 0.47
C LEU A 91 4.49 11.19 -1.05
N GLY A 92 4.93 12.32 -1.59
CA GLY A 92 5.23 12.46 -3.01
C GLY A 92 6.28 11.45 -3.50
N ARG A 93 7.32 11.19 -2.69
CA ARG A 93 8.32 10.14 -3.01
C ARG A 93 7.73 8.73 -2.99
N ILE A 94 6.86 8.43 -2.03
CA ILE A 94 6.18 7.14 -1.95
C ILE A 94 5.22 6.97 -3.13
N LEU A 95 4.40 7.97 -3.43
CA LEU A 95 3.46 7.96 -4.55
C LEU A 95 4.19 7.82 -5.89
N HIS A 96 5.25 8.59 -6.11
CA HIS A 96 6.06 8.49 -7.33
C HIS A 96 6.69 7.09 -7.48
N TRP A 97 7.17 6.49 -6.37
CA TRP A 97 7.65 5.12 -6.42
C TRP A 97 6.52 4.14 -6.76
N LEU A 98 5.35 4.28 -6.15
CA LEU A 98 4.19 3.43 -6.40
C LEU A 98 3.74 3.50 -7.86
N GLU A 99 3.70 4.69 -8.46
CA GLU A 99 3.39 4.90 -9.88
C GLU A 99 4.40 4.19 -10.79
N ASN A 100 5.70 4.30 -10.51
CA ASN A 100 6.74 3.62 -11.28
C ASN A 100 6.68 2.09 -11.11
N ALA A 101 6.43 1.61 -9.89
CA ALA A 101 6.28 0.19 -9.61
C ALA A 101 5.03 -0.38 -10.32
N ALA A 102 3.93 0.37 -10.35
CA ALA A 102 2.71 -0.02 -11.05
C ALA A 102 2.92 -0.02 -12.57
N ALA A 103 3.67 0.93 -13.12
CA ALA A 103 4.03 0.94 -14.54
C ALA A 103 4.87 -0.28 -14.93
N ILE A 104 5.76 -0.76 -14.05
CA ILE A 104 6.53 -1.99 -14.25
C ILE A 104 5.63 -3.24 -14.12
N ALA A 105 4.68 -3.24 -13.19
CA ALA A 105 3.78 -4.37 -12.94
C ALA A 105 2.64 -4.50 -13.97
N GLY A 106 2.17 -3.39 -14.54
CA GLY A 106 1.09 -3.33 -15.54
C GLY A 106 1.55 -3.44 -17.00
N GLY A 107 2.85 -3.64 -17.24
CA GLY A 107 3.42 -3.90 -18.55
C GLY A 107 3.22 -5.37 -18.98
N VAL A 108 1.97 -5.74 -19.28
CA VAL A 108 1.61 -6.89 -20.12
C VAL A 108 0.56 -6.45 -21.13
#